data_AF-A0AAU4L4T1-F1
#
_entry.id   AF-A0AAU4L4T1-F1
#
_cell.length_a   1.000
_cell.length_b   1.000
_cell.length_c   1.000
_cell.angle_alpha   90.00
_cell.angle_beta   90.00
_cell.angle_gamma   90.00
#
_symmetry.space_group_name_H-M   'P 1'
#
loop_
_entity.id
_entity.type
_entity.pdbx_description
1 polymer ?
#
loop_
_entity_poly.entity_id
_entity_poly.type
_entity_poly.pdbx_seq_one_letter_code
_entity_poly.pdbx_strand_id
1 'polypeptide(L)'
;MSEATRLGVLKTYKLYVGGKFPRSESGRVYEVTAKTSAAGAAGKGKWLANAPLSSRKDARDAVVAARKAFGGWSGATAYNRGQILYRIAEMLEGRRDQFVREVADAEGLSKSKAAAVVDAAIDRWVWYAGWTDKIGQIVGGANPVAGPFFNLSTPEPTGVVTILAPQESSFLGLVSVLAPVIATGNTAIVIASEKSPLPALSLGEVLATSDLPGGVVNVLSGRTAEIATPLASHQDVNAIDLTGADDVLAKELEIAAADNLKRVLRPQPVDFSADPGTHRLTAFLETKTVWHPTGSLGASGSAY
;
A
#
# COMPACT_ATOMS: atom_id res chain seq x y z
N MET A 1 22.42 -44.64 3.51
CA MET A 1 22.86 -43.29 3.08
C MET A 1 22.54 -42.37 4.25
N SER A 2 23.54 -41.82 4.92
CA SER A 2 23.30 -40.85 5.99
C SER A 2 22.58 -39.64 5.38
N GLU A 3 21.41 -39.30 5.89
CA GLU A 3 20.77 -38.01 5.60
C GLU A 3 21.78 -36.91 5.89
N ALA A 4 22.36 -36.32 4.85
CA ALA A 4 23.20 -35.16 5.01
C ALA A 4 22.31 -34.03 5.52
N THR A 5 22.42 -33.72 6.81
CA THR A 5 21.64 -32.67 7.46
C THR A 5 21.91 -31.34 6.76
N ARG A 6 20.96 -30.87 5.95
CA ARG A 6 21.05 -29.60 5.23
C ARG A 6 21.30 -28.47 6.22
N LEU A 7 22.32 -27.65 5.96
CA LEU A 7 22.59 -26.45 6.75
C LEU A 7 21.41 -25.47 6.66
N GLY A 8 20.96 -24.98 7.81
CA GLY A 8 19.91 -23.97 7.89
C GLY A 8 20.44 -22.61 7.44
N VAL A 9 19.83 -22.02 6.41
CA VAL A 9 20.11 -20.66 5.97
C VAL A 9 18.91 -19.79 6.30
N LEU A 10 19.07 -18.89 7.27
CA LEU A 10 18.01 -18.00 7.73
C LEU A 10 17.98 -16.71 6.90
N LYS A 11 16.78 -16.28 6.53
CA LYS A 11 16.57 -15.01 5.80
C LYS A 11 16.69 -13.84 6.77
N THR A 12 17.56 -12.86 6.43
CA THR A 12 17.59 -11.56 7.11
C THR A 12 16.66 -10.60 6.39
N TYR A 13 15.53 -10.29 7.01
CA TYR A 13 14.60 -9.30 6.49
C TYR A 13 15.15 -7.88 6.67
N LYS A 14 14.80 -7.01 5.73
CA LYS A 14 15.22 -5.61 5.68
C LYS A 14 14.00 -4.76 5.30
N LEU A 15 14.10 -3.46 5.55
CA LEU A 15 13.10 -2.51 5.06
C LEU A 15 13.12 -2.51 3.53
N TYR A 16 12.06 -2.00 2.89
CA TYR A 16 12.06 -1.73 1.46
C TYR A 16 11.85 -0.24 1.24
N VAL A 17 12.89 0.50 0.88
CA VAL A 17 12.81 1.97 0.74
C VAL A 17 13.54 2.40 -0.52
N GLY A 18 12.89 3.19 -1.36
CA GLY A 18 13.49 3.72 -2.59
C GLY A 18 13.94 2.64 -3.58
N GLY A 19 13.27 1.48 -3.61
CA GLY A 19 13.67 0.35 -4.45
C GLY A 19 14.87 -0.46 -3.92
N LYS A 20 15.27 -0.24 -2.66
CA LYS A 20 16.42 -0.88 -2.03
C LYS A 20 16.03 -1.56 -0.73
N PHE A 21 16.93 -2.40 -0.21
CA PHE A 21 16.76 -3.13 1.04
C PHE A 21 17.72 -2.62 2.14
N PRO A 22 17.51 -1.43 2.73
CA PRO A 22 18.34 -0.95 3.83
C PRO A 22 18.00 -1.63 5.16
N ARG A 23 18.96 -1.64 6.08
CA ARG A 23 18.68 -1.90 7.49
C ARG A 23 17.98 -0.67 8.10
N SER A 24 17.24 -0.87 9.20
CA SER A 24 16.81 0.26 10.03
C SER A 24 18.04 1.08 10.42
N GLU A 25 17.93 2.40 10.33
CA GLU A 25 19.01 3.30 10.67
C GLU A 25 19.47 3.13 12.12
N SER A 26 18.55 2.81 13.03
CA SER A 26 18.87 2.53 14.43
C SER A 26 19.59 1.19 14.64
N GLY A 27 19.63 0.31 13.63
CA GLY A 27 20.11 -1.07 13.72
C GLY A 27 19.24 -1.99 14.58
N ARG A 28 18.18 -1.46 15.22
CA ARG A 28 17.30 -2.23 16.10
C ARG A 28 16.47 -3.22 15.30
N VAL A 29 16.18 -4.34 15.95
CA VAL A 29 15.32 -5.41 15.44
C VAL A 29 14.37 -5.86 16.55
N TYR A 30 13.30 -6.55 16.17
CA TYR A 30 12.39 -7.21 17.10
C TYR A 30 12.08 -8.64 16.64
N GLU A 31 11.84 -9.52 17.61
CA GLU A 31 11.50 -10.92 17.34
C GLU A 31 10.10 -11.03 16.74
N VAL A 32 9.99 -11.81 15.66
CA VAL A 32 8.72 -12.19 15.05
C VAL A 32 8.52 -13.68 15.29
N THR A 33 7.35 -14.03 15.82
CA THR A 33 6.97 -15.40 16.14
C THR A 33 5.71 -15.81 15.37
N ALA A 34 5.55 -17.11 15.13
CA ALA A 34 4.36 -17.66 14.53
C ALA A 34 3.16 -17.50 15.47
N LYS A 35 1.96 -17.28 14.89
CA LYS A 35 0.70 -17.19 15.65
C LYS A 35 0.25 -18.55 16.20
N THR A 36 0.75 -19.66 15.66
CA THR A 36 0.40 -21.02 16.13
C THR A 36 1.12 -21.40 17.44
N SER A 37 0.40 -22.13 18.28
CA SER A 37 0.80 -22.60 19.62
C SER A 37 1.61 -23.90 19.63
N ALA A 38 2.42 -24.18 18.61
CA ALA A 38 3.42 -25.25 18.71
C ALA A 38 4.55 -24.75 19.63
N ALA A 39 4.36 -24.95 20.93
CA ALA A 39 5.15 -24.42 22.02
C ALA A 39 6.66 -24.66 21.83
N GLY A 40 7.41 -23.55 21.73
CA GLY A 40 8.85 -23.51 21.99
C GLY A 40 9.08 -22.63 23.21
N ALA A 41 9.34 -23.25 24.35
CA ALA A 41 9.76 -22.65 25.64
C ALA A 41 9.05 -21.34 26.08
N ALA A 42 8.25 -21.44 27.15
CA ALA A 42 7.69 -20.31 27.93
C ALA A 42 6.54 -19.49 27.29
N GLY A 43 5.63 -20.12 26.54
CA GLY A 43 4.39 -19.47 26.10
C GLY A 43 4.54 -18.46 24.95
N LYS A 44 5.72 -18.41 24.32
CA LYS A 44 5.97 -17.65 23.09
C LYS A 44 5.79 -18.56 21.86
N GLY A 45 5.19 -18.01 20.79
CA GLY A 45 5.09 -18.70 19.50
C GLY A 45 6.46 -19.05 18.92
N LYS A 46 6.52 -20.01 18.00
CA LYS A 46 7.78 -20.41 17.34
C LYS A 46 8.47 -19.21 16.70
N TRP A 47 9.74 -18.97 17.03
CA TRP A 47 10.53 -17.90 16.41
C TRP A 47 10.65 -18.11 14.89
N LEU A 48 10.43 -17.05 14.12
CA LEU A 48 10.50 -17.05 12.66
C LEU A 48 11.71 -16.26 12.15
N ALA A 49 11.84 -15.02 12.60
CA ALA A 49 12.89 -14.09 12.16
C ALA A 49 13.02 -12.89 13.13
N ASN A 50 14.08 -12.12 12.95
CA ASN A 50 14.18 -10.77 13.49
C ASN A 50 13.85 -9.76 12.40
N ALA A 51 12.80 -8.94 12.60
CA ALA A 51 12.41 -7.88 11.68
C ALA A 51 13.05 -6.55 12.09
N PRO A 52 13.40 -5.66 11.14
CA PRO A 52 13.89 -4.32 11.48
C PRO A 52 12.87 -3.52 12.29
N LEU A 53 13.32 -2.84 13.33
CA LEU A 53 12.52 -1.90 14.10
C LEU A 53 12.80 -0.48 13.57
N SER A 54 11.93 0.03 12.70
CA SER A 54 12.13 1.32 12.04
C SER A 54 12.18 2.47 13.05
N SER A 55 13.07 3.43 12.80
CA SER A 55 13.17 4.69 13.54
C SER A 55 12.37 5.80 12.87
N ARG A 56 12.24 6.94 13.55
CA ARG A 56 11.71 8.18 12.95
C ARG A 56 12.53 8.61 11.72
N LYS A 57 13.82 8.29 11.66
CA LYS A 57 14.65 8.59 10.49
C LYS A 57 14.32 7.68 9.31
N ASP A 58 14.07 6.40 9.53
CA ASP A 58 13.62 5.50 8.46
C ASP A 58 12.29 5.97 7.85
N ALA A 59 11.36 6.45 8.69
CA ALA A 59 10.10 7.05 8.25
C ALA A 59 10.34 8.27 7.35
N ARG A 60 11.24 9.18 7.74
CA ARG A 60 11.61 10.36 6.92
C ARG A 60 12.26 9.95 5.60
N ASP A 61 13.17 8.99 5.62
CA ASP A 61 13.85 8.50 4.42
C ASP A 61 12.84 7.87 3.44
N ALA A 62 11.82 7.18 3.95
CA ALA A 62 10.69 6.69 3.16
C ALA A 62 9.84 7.82 2.55
N VAL A 63 9.59 8.91 3.28
CA VAL A 63 8.89 10.09 2.74
C VAL A 63 9.68 10.73 1.61
N VAL A 64 10.99 10.91 1.78
CA VAL A 64 11.87 11.47 0.74
C VAL A 64 11.83 10.58 -0.51
N ALA A 65 11.90 9.26 -0.35
CA ALA A 65 11.81 8.32 -1.47
C ALA A 65 10.45 8.37 -2.18
N ALA A 66 9.35 8.37 -1.43
CA ALA A 66 7.99 8.46 -1.97
C ALA A 66 7.76 9.77 -2.72
N ARG A 67 8.12 10.91 -2.12
CA ARG A 67 7.98 12.22 -2.73
C ARG A 67 8.78 12.33 -4.02
N LYS A 68 10.02 11.81 -4.04
CA LYS A 68 10.85 11.78 -5.24
C LYS A 68 10.24 10.95 -6.36
N ALA A 69 9.63 9.81 -6.02
CA ALA A 69 9.02 8.91 -7.00
C ALA A 69 7.68 9.44 -7.54
N PHE A 70 6.95 10.25 -6.76
CA PHE A 70 5.59 10.68 -7.06
C PHE A 70 5.44 11.31 -8.45
N GLY A 71 6.27 12.29 -8.81
CA GLY A 71 6.14 12.97 -10.10
C GLY A 71 6.27 12.04 -11.31
N GLY A 72 7.18 11.06 -11.25
CA GLY A 72 7.34 10.07 -12.31
C GLY A 72 6.19 9.05 -12.35
N TRP A 73 5.69 8.63 -11.18
CA TRP A 73 4.64 7.62 -11.10
C TRP A 73 3.25 8.16 -11.43
N SER A 74 2.92 9.36 -10.95
CA SER A 74 1.65 10.02 -11.26
C SER A 74 1.59 10.46 -12.72
N GLY A 75 2.73 10.85 -13.31
CA GLY A 75 2.87 11.17 -14.73
C GLY A 75 2.93 9.95 -15.66
N ALA A 76 3.12 8.74 -15.15
CA ALA A 76 3.07 7.52 -15.95
C ALA A 76 1.66 7.33 -16.54
N THR A 77 1.57 6.75 -17.75
CA THR A 77 0.26 6.44 -18.32
C THR A 77 -0.47 5.42 -17.45
N ALA A 78 -1.79 5.51 -17.41
CA ALA A 78 -2.62 4.55 -16.70
C ALA A 78 -2.33 3.10 -17.13
N TYR A 79 -2.19 2.87 -18.44
CA TYR A 79 -1.82 1.59 -19.00
C TYR A 79 -0.48 1.06 -18.45
N ASN A 80 0.56 1.90 -18.39
CA ASN A 80 1.86 1.50 -17.85
C ASN A 80 1.77 1.13 -16.37
N ARG A 81 0.97 1.86 -15.56
CA ARG A 81 0.71 1.46 -14.17
C ARG A 81 0.04 0.09 -14.11
N GLY A 82 -0.96 -0.14 -14.96
CA GLY A 82 -1.65 -1.44 -15.08
C GLY A 82 -0.68 -2.59 -15.41
N GLN A 83 0.22 -2.40 -16.38
CA GLN A 83 1.23 -3.40 -16.73
C GLN A 83 2.15 -3.74 -15.56
N ILE A 84 2.62 -2.73 -14.81
CA ILE A 84 3.47 -2.94 -13.64
C ILE A 84 2.71 -3.66 -12.51
N LEU A 85 1.44 -3.30 -12.26
CA LEU A 85 0.62 -4.00 -11.26
C LEU A 85 0.36 -5.46 -11.65
N TYR A 86 0.15 -5.74 -12.94
CA TYR A 86 0.03 -7.11 -13.44
C TYR A 86 1.35 -7.87 -13.26
N ARG A 87 2.49 -7.21 -13.56
CA ARG A 87 3.83 -7.77 -13.35
C ARG A 87 4.10 -8.14 -11.89
N ILE A 88 3.59 -7.34 -10.93
CA ILE A 88 3.64 -7.68 -9.49
C ILE A 88 2.91 -9.00 -9.23
N ALA A 89 1.73 -9.20 -9.83
CA ALA A 89 0.99 -10.47 -9.72
C ALA A 89 1.79 -11.65 -10.30
N GLU A 90 2.41 -11.50 -11.48
CA GLU A 90 3.25 -12.54 -12.09
C GLU A 90 4.45 -12.92 -11.19
N MET A 91 5.14 -11.92 -10.65
CA MET A 91 6.29 -12.14 -9.78
C MET A 91 5.88 -12.75 -8.44
N LEU A 92 4.68 -12.42 -7.95
CA LEU A 92 4.11 -13.00 -6.75
C LEU A 92 3.70 -14.47 -6.97
N GLU A 93 3.09 -14.79 -8.12
CA GLU A 93 2.72 -16.15 -8.52
C GLU A 93 3.94 -17.07 -8.53
N GLY A 94 5.06 -16.62 -9.10
CA GLY A 94 6.33 -17.37 -9.07
C GLY A 94 6.90 -17.61 -7.66
N ARG A 95 6.46 -16.85 -6.65
CA ARG A 95 6.87 -16.98 -5.24
C ARG A 95 5.74 -17.43 -4.32
N ARG A 96 4.60 -17.87 -4.89
CA ARG A 96 3.38 -18.20 -4.17
C ARG A 96 3.62 -19.11 -2.96
N ASP A 97 4.36 -20.20 -3.14
CA ASP A 97 4.67 -21.16 -2.07
C ASP A 97 5.40 -20.54 -0.87
N GLN A 98 6.24 -19.51 -1.10
CA GLN A 98 6.87 -18.76 -0.03
C GLN A 98 5.83 -17.98 0.78
N PHE A 99 4.97 -17.22 0.10
CA PHE A 99 3.92 -16.43 0.75
C PHE A 99 2.90 -17.32 1.47
N VAL A 100 2.56 -18.49 0.93
CA VAL A 100 1.66 -19.44 1.63
C VAL A 100 2.25 -19.88 2.97
N ARG A 101 3.56 -20.13 3.05
CA ARG A 101 4.21 -20.47 4.32
C ARG A 101 4.23 -19.28 5.27
N GLU A 102 4.63 -18.10 4.79
CA GLU A 102 4.70 -16.89 5.62
C GLU A 102 3.33 -16.49 6.17
N VAL A 103 2.27 -16.57 5.36
CA VAL A 103 0.87 -16.30 5.76
C VAL A 103 0.36 -17.35 6.74
N ALA A 104 0.65 -18.64 6.51
CA ALA A 104 0.27 -19.71 7.44
C ALA A 104 0.88 -19.48 8.83
N ASP A 105 2.17 -19.15 8.89
CA ASP A 105 2.86 -18.86 10.15
C ASP A 105 2.36 -17.57 10.81
N ALA A 106 2.14 -16.51 10.02
CA ALA A 106 1.69 -15.19 10.48
C ALA A 106 0.26 -15.18 11.02
N GLU A 107 -0.64 -15.94 10.41
CA GLU A 107 -2.08 -15.92 10.72
C GLU A 107 -2.56 -17.17 11.45
N GLY A 108 -1.68 -18.17 11.60
CA GLY A 108 -2.00 -19.44 12.26
C GLY A 108 -2.94 -20.32 11.44
N LEU A 109 -2.85 -20.23 10.11
CA LEU A 109 -3.74 -20.92 9.18
C LEU A 109 -3.17 -22.28 8.75
N SER A 110 -4.06 -23.19 8.35
CA SER A 110 -3.64 -24.37 7.59
C SER A 110 -3.04 -23.95 6.25
N LYS A 111 -2.15 -24.79 5.69
CA LYS A 111 -1.56 -24.55 4.36
C LYS A 111 -2.62 -24.27 3.29
N SER A 112 -3.75 -24.99 3.33
CA SER A 112 -4.86 -24.80 2.38
C SER A 112 -5.56 -23.45 2.54
N LYS A 113 -5.80 -22.99 3.77
CA LYS A 113 -6.41 -21.67 4.03
C LYS A 113 -5.45 -20.54 3.67
N ALA A 114 -4.17 -20.66 4.02
CA ALA A 114 -3.15 -19.70 3.63
C ALA A 114 -2.97 -19.65 2.10
N ALA A 115 -3.07 -20.78 1.41
CA ALA A 115 -3.09 -20.83 -0.05
C ALA A 115 -4.22 -19.98 -0.63
N ALA A 116 -5.45 -20.17 -0.16
CA ALA A 116 -6.59 -19.37 -0.60
C ALA A 116 -6.41 -17.86 -0.33
N VAL A 117 -5.82 -17.48 0.80
CA VAL A 117 -5.51 -16.07 1.12
C VAL A 117 -4.49 -15.49 0.13
N VAL A 118 -3.45 -16.25 -0.22
CA VAL A 118 -2.42 -15.80 -1.17
C VAL A 118 -2.98 -15.73 -2.59
N ASP A 119 -3.78 -16.70 -3.01
CA ASP A 119 -4.46 -16.71 -4.31
C ASP A 119 -5.34 -15.47 -4.47
N ALA A 120 -6.18 -15.19 -3.47
CA ALA A 120 -7.02 -14.00 -3.45
C ALA A 120 -6.20 -12.70 -3.50
N ALA A 121 -4.99 -12.69 -2.91
CA ALA A 121 -4.11 -11.52 -2.94
C ALA A 121 -3.45 -11.33 -4.32
N ILE A 122 -3.13 -12.42 -5.02
CA ILE A 122 -2.62 -12.38 -6.40
C ILE A 122 -3.72 -11.88 -7.35
N ASP A 123 -4.92 -12.44 -7.24
CA ASP A 123 -6.09 -12.00 -7.99
C ASP A 123 -6.42 -10.53 -7.71
N ARG A 124 -6.22 -10.06 -6.47
CA ARG A 124 -6.40 -8.65 -6.08
C ARG A 124 -5.46 -7.72 -6.85
N TRP A 125 -4.21 -8.11 -7.09
CA TRP A 125 -3.28 -7.34 -7.92
C TRP A 125 -3.75 -7.26 -9.37
N VAL A 126 -4.16 -8.39 -9.95
CA VAL A 126 -4.69 -8.46 -11.32
C VAL A 126 -5.95 -7.59 -11.45
N TRP A 127 -6.83 -7.65 -10.46
CA TRP A 127 -8.04 -6.84 -10.45
C TRP A 127 -7.72 -5.35 -10.47
N TYR A 128 -6.87 -4.86 -9.56
CA TYR A 128 -6.50 -3.45 -9.53
C TYR A 128 -5.67 -3.00 -10.74
N ALA A 129 -4.87 -3.89 -11.35
CA ALA A 129 -4.22 -3.62 -12.62
C ALA A 129 -5.25 -3.25 -13.70
N GLY A 130 -6.35 -4.01 -13.78
CA GLY A 130 -7.44 -3.78 -14.72
C GLY A 130 -8.23 -2.48 -14.52
N TRP A 131 -8.11 -1.83 -13.36
CA TRP A 131 -8.82 -0.58 -13.04
C TRP A 131 -8.05 0.70 -13.38
N THR A 132 -6.73 0.60 -13.55
CA THR A 132 -5.83 1.76 -13.66
C THR A 132 -6.25 2.79 -14.72
N ASP A 133 -6.82 2.34 -15.83
CA ASP A 133 -7.27 3.14 -16.98
C ASP A 133 -8.80 3.36 -17.05
N LYS A 134 -9.55 2.86 -16.06
CA LYS A 134 -11.04 2.93 -16.02
C LYS A 134 -11.58 3.85 -14.95
N ILE A 135 -10.79 4.18 -13.93
CA ILE A 135 -11.26 5.01 -12.81
C ILE A 135 -11.79 6.39 -13.25
N GLY A 136 -11.15 7.02 -14.24
CA GLY A 136 -11.61 8.30 -14.78
C GLY A 136 -13.04 8.26 -15.35
N GLN A 137 -13.53 7.11 -15.79
CA GLN A 137 -14.89 6.96 -16.32
C GLN A 137 -15.96 6.88 -15.21
N ILE A 138 -15.57 6.49 -13.99
CA ILE A 138 -16.50 6.35 -12.87
C ILE A 138 -16.59 7.62 -12.05
N VAL A 139 -15.47 8.31 -11.82
CA VAL A 139 -15.41 9.48 -10.94
C VAL A 139 -15.05 10.79 -11.63
N GLY A 140 -14.66 10.74 -12.91
CA GLY A 140 -14.54 11.93 -13.75
C GLY A 140 -15.88 12.28 -14.41
N GLY A 141 -15.93 13.46 -15.04
CA GLY A 141 -17.14 13.89 -15.74
C GLY A 141 -16.96 15.16 -16.55
N ALA A 142 -17.76 15.28 -17.61
CA ALA A 142 -18.04 16.55 -18.24
C ALA A 142 -19.21 17.20 -17.51
N ASN A 143 -19.01 18.41 -17.00
CA ASN A 143 -20.00 19.09 -16.18
C ASN A 143 -20.78 20.09 -17.04
N PRO A 144 -22.13 20.03 -17.06
CA PRO A 144 -22.93 21.01 -17.77
C PRO A 144 -22.83 22.36 -17.06
N VAL A 145 -22.46 23.41 -17.80
CA VAL A 145 -22.36 24.77 -17.28
C VAL A 145 -23.04 25.76 -18.21
N ALA A 146 -23.65 26.79 -17.63
CA ALA A 146 -24.19 27.91 -18.39
C ALA A 146 -23.03 28.82 -18.81
N GLY A 147 -22.61 28.74 -20.08
CA GLY A 147 -21.55 29.58 -20.64
C GLY A 147 -20.74 28.86 -21.71
N PRO A 148 -19.90 29.58 -22.46
CA PRO A 148 -19.08 29.01 -23.52
C PRO A 148 -17.82 28.33 -22.93
N PHE A 149 -18.02 27.27 -22.15
CA PHE A 149 -16.93 26.51 -21.54
C PHE A 149 -17.15 25.00 -21.65
N PHE A 150 -16.09 24.27 -21.98
CA PHE A 150 -16.00 22.86 -21.63
C PHE A 150 -15.51 22.77 -20.19
N ASN A 151 -16.35 22.19 -19.34
CA ASN A 151 -16.02 21.98 -17.94
C ASN A 151 -15.76 20.49 -17.71
N LEU A 152 -14.55 20.13 -17.31
CA LEU A 152 -14.14 18.75 -17.14
C LEU A 152 -13.58 18.53 -15.74
N SER A 153 -14.17 17.60 -14.99
CA SER A 153 -13.65 17.11 -13.72
C SER A 153 -12.89 15.82 -13.94
N THR A 154 -11.64 15.77 -13.53
CA THR A 154 -10.78 14.58 -13.64
C THR A 154 -10.20 14.20 -12.27
N PRO A 155 -10.17 12.91 -11.91
CA PRO A 155 -9.46 12.48 -10.73
C PRO A 155 -7.94 12.60 -10.92
N GLU A 156 -7.26 13.17 -9.93
CA GLU A 156 -5.80 13.23 -9.83
C GLU A 156 -5.34 12.58 -8.51
N PRO A 157 -4.19 11.87 -8.46
CA PRO A 157 -3.70 11.28 -7.23
C PRO A 157 -3.37 12.35 -6.17
N THR A 158 -3.80 12.13 -4.93
CA THR A 158 -3.54 13.03 -3.79
C THR A 158 -2.04 13.20 -3.47
N GLY A 159 -1.19 12.19 -3.74
CA GLY A 159 0.26 12.31 -3.57
C GLY A 159 0.94 11.14 -2.86
N VAL A 160 1.59 11.45 -1.74
CA VAL A 160 2.22 10.48 -0.84
C VAL A 160 1.20 10.05 0.20
N VAL A 161 0.93 8.74 0.27
CA VAL A 161 -0.04 8.13 1.19
C VAL A 161 0.67 7.23 2.17
N THR A 162 0.52 7.49 3.47
CA THR A 162 0.94 6.56 4.52
C THR A 162 -0.16 5.53 4.75
N ILE A 163 0.18 4.25 4.86
CA ILE A 163 -0.78 3.16 5.03
C ILE A 163 -0.39 2.37 6.27
N LEU A 164 -1.30 2.27 7.24
CA LEU A 164 -1.18 1.33 8.34
C LEU A 164 -1.81 0.01 7.89
N ALA A 165 -0.98 -1.01 7.67
CA ALA A 165 -1.46 -2.30 7.21
C ALA A 165 -2.39 -2.96 8.25
N PRO A 166 -3.42 -3.70 7.82
CA PRO A 166 -4.31 -4.41 8.75
C PRO A 166 -3.53 -5.32 9.70
N GLN A 167 -3.82 -5.24 11.00
CA GLN A 167 -3.05 -5.99 12.00
C GLN A 167 -3.38 -7.49 12.02
N GLU A 168 -4.59 -7.87 11.58
CA GLU A 168 -5.08 -9.25 11.60
C GLU A 168 -5.13 -9.94 10.21
N SER A 169 -4.79 -9.22 9.13
CA SER A 169 -4.65 -9.80 7.78
C SER A 169 -3.28 -9.42 7.23
N SER A 170 -2.34 -10.36 7.33
CA SER A 170 -0.91 -10.15 7.08
C SER A 170 -0.58 -9.92 5.62
N PHE A 171 -1.43 -10.40 4.70
CA PHE A 171 -1.16 -10.32 3.26
C PHE A 171 -2.33 -9.86 2.40
N LEU A 172 -3.47 -10.56 2.40
CA LEU A 172 -4.62 -10.14 1.57
C LEU A 172 -5.09 -8.72 1.94
N GLY A 173 -5.22 -8.42 3.23
CA GLY A 173 -5.55 -7.08 3.70
C GLY A 173 -4.51 -6.04 3.31
N LEU A 174 -3.22 -6.34 3.47
CA LEU A 174 -2.11 -5.49 3.01
C LEU A 174 -2.23 -5.15 1.52
N VAL A 175 -2.37 -6.15 0.65
CA VAL A 175 -2.51 -5.94 -0.80
C VAL A 175 -3.76 -5.11 -1.11
N SER A 176 -4.86 -5.37 -0.40
CA SER A 176 -6.14 -4.68 -0.59
C SER A 176 -6.13 -3.20 -0.25
N VAL A 177 -5.23 -2.76 0.65
CA VAL A 177 -5.05 -1.34 0.97
C VAL A 177 -3.95 -0.69 0.12
N LEU A 178 -2.93 -1.44 -0.27
CA LEU A 178 -1.78 -0.93 -1.03
C LEU A 178 -2.03 -0.79 -2.53
N ALA A 179 -2.52 -1.85 -3.16
CA ALA A 179 -2.72 -1.90 -4.61
C ALA A 179 -3.60 -0.75 -5.15
N PRO A 180 -4.75 -0.39 -4.54
CA PRO A 180 -5.57 0.71 -5.06
C PRO A 180 -4.90 2.09 -4.96
N VAL A 181 -4.04 2.28 -3.95
CA VAL A 181 -3.25 3.52 -3.79
C VAL A 181 -2.31 3.69 -4.97
N ILE A 182 -1.52 2.68 -5.31
CA ILE A 182 -0.56 2.82 -6.41
C ILE A 182 -1.20 2.70 -7.80
N ALA A 183 -2.32 1.98 -7.93
CA ALA A 183 -3.10 1.89 -9.18
C ALA A 183 -3.53 3.29 -9.69
N THR A 184 -3.86 4.17 -8.75
CA THR A 184 -4.34 5.53 -9.03
C THR A 184 -3.23 6.57 -9.20
N GLY A 185 -1.96 6.16 -9.13
CA GLY A 185 -0.82 7.04 -9.35
C GLY A 185 -0.27 7.70 -8.07
N ASN A 186 -0.79 7.33 -6.89
CA ASN A 186 -0.18 7.73 -5.63
C ASN A 186 1.09 6.90 -5.34
N THR A 187 1.93 7.42 -4.46
CA THR A 187 3.04 6.66 -3.85
C THR A 187 2.70 6.31 -2.41
N ALA A 188 3.23 5.18 -1.93
CA ALA A 188 2.85 4.62 -0.64
C ALA A 188 4.04 4.45 0.32
N ILE A 189 3.79 4.73 1.60
CA ILE A 189 4.62 4.33 2.72
C ILE A 189 3.79 3.39 3.57
N VAL A 190 4.09 2.10 3.53
CA VAL A 190 3.40 1.05 4.26
C VAL A 190 4.10 0.82 5.58
N ILE A 191 3.36 0.95 6.68
CA ILE A 191 3.73 0.42 7.98
C ILE A 191 3.13 -0.98 8.05
N ALA A 192 3.98 -2.01 7.99
CA ALA A 192 3.57 -3.40 8.04
C ALA A 192 2.86 -3.73 9.37
N SER A 193 2.08 -4.82 9.39
CA SER A 193 1.52 -5.36 10.64
C SER A 193 2.64 -5.56 11.64
N GLU A 194 2.47 -5.02 12.84
CA GLU A 194 3.49 -5.05 13.88
C GLU A 194 3.77 -6.50 14.30
N LYS A 195 2.71 -7.30 14.41
CA LYS A 195 2.77 -8.71 14.80
C LYS A 195 3.25 -9.62 13.66
N SER A 196 2.90 -9.29 12.42
CA SER A 196 3.10 -10.16 11.25
C SER A 196 3.73 -9.42 10.07
N PRO A 197 4.97 -8.88 10.21
CA PRO A 197 5.57 -8.02 9.19
C PRO A 197 6.17 -8.78 8.00
N LEU A 198 6.45 -10.09 8.15
CA LEU A 198 7.28 -10.84 7.19
C LEU A 198 6.69 -10.89 5.78
N PRO A 199 5.38 -11.15 5.57
CA PRO A 199 4.78 -11.09 4.24
C PRO A 199 4.96 -9.71 3.57
N ALA A 200 4.84 -8.61 4.33
CA ALA A 200 5.03 -7.26 3.78
C ALA A 200 6.50 -7.00 3.38
N LEU A 201 7.46 -7.45 4.19
CA LEU A 201 8.88 -7.31 3.90
C LEU A 201 9.29 -8.18 2.70
N SER A 202 8.75 -9.40 2.59
CA SER A 202 8.91 -10.27 1.42
C SER A 202 8.25 -9.70 0.16
N LEU A 203 7.12 -9.00 0.28
CA LEU A 203 6.51 -8.28 -0.83
C LEU A 203 7.47 -7.24 -1.41
N GLY A 204 8.31 -6.59 -0.60
CA GLY A 204 9.36 -5.69 -1.08
C GLY A 204 10.27 -6.30 -2.16
N GLU A 205 10.60 -7.59 -2.06
CA GLU A 205 11.38 -8.32 -3.07
C GLU A 205 10.60 -8.53 -4.36
N VAL A 206 9.30 -8.84 -4.26
CA VAL A 206 8.42 -8.93 -5.43
C VAL A 206 8.36 -7.59 -6.14
N LEU A 207 8.12 -6.50 -5.39
CA LEU A 207 8.05 -5.14 -5.93
C LEU A 207 9.35 -4.75 -6.64
N ALA A 208 10.50 -5.06 -6.05
CA ALA A 208 11.81 -4.77 -6.63
C ALA A 208 12.08 -5.49 -7.97
N THR A 209 11.45 -6.66 -8.16
CA THR A 209 11.60 -7.47 -9.39
C THR A 209 10.45 -7.29 -10.38
N SER A 210 9.55 -6.33 -10.14
CA SER A 210 8.35 -6.11 -10.96
C SER A 210 8.39 -4.82 -11.79
N ASP A 211 9.60 -4.28 -12.02
CA ASP A 211 9.82 -3.00 -12.72
C ASP A 211 9.11 -1.78 -12.09
N LEU A 212 8.70 -1.92 -10.82
CA LEU A 212 8.13 -0.82 -10.06
C LEU A 212 9.22 0.23 -9.78
N PRO A 213 9.04 1.51 -10.15
CA PRO A 213 10.04 2.53 -9.88
C PRO A 213 10.34 2.64 -8.39
N GLY A 214 11.63 2.75 -8.06
CA GLY A 214 12.08 2.85 -6.67
C GLY A 214 11.44 4.03 -5.95
N GLY A 215 10.79 3.76 -4.82
CA GLY A 215 10.10 4.77 -4.01
C GLY A 215 8.60 4.84 -4.21
N VAL A 216 8.03 4.21 -5.25
CA VAL A 216 6.57 4.16 -5.42
C VAL A 216 5.89 3.44 -4.26
N VAL A 217 6.50 2.36 -3.78
CA VAL A 217 6.14 1.71 -2.53
C VAL A 217 7.37 1.64 -1.64
N ASN A 218 7.17 1.98 -0.37
CA ASN A 218 8.17 1.85 0.68
C ASN A 218 7.53 1.06 1.84
N VAL A 219 8.18 0.01 2.33
CA VAL A 219 7.69 -0.85 3.40
C VAL A 219 8.58 -0.72 4.62
N LEU A 220 7.96 -0.31 5.73
CA LEU A 220 8.54 -0.19 7.05
C LEU A 220 7.97 -1.26 7.99
N SER A 221 8.78 -1.75 8.91
CA SER A 221 8.35 -2.64 10.01
C SER A 221 8.72 -2.04 11.36
N GLY A 222 7.96 -2.34 12.40
CA GLY A 222 8.21 -1.87 13.76
C GLY A 222 6.94 -1.53 14.50
N ARG A 223 7.05 -0.72 15.57
CA ARG A 223 5.91 -0.29 16.37
C ARG A 223 5.04 0.67 15.56
N THR A 224 3.77 0.31 15.36
CA THR A 224 2.87 1.06 14.47
C THR A 224 2.73 2.51 14.94
N ALA A 225 2.46 2.71 16.23
CA ALA A 225 2.32 4.04 16.81
C ALA A 225 3.59 4.90 16.67
N GLU A 226 4.78 4.35 16.95
CA GLU A 226 6.04 5.09 16.87
C GLU A 226 6.35 5.60 15.45
N ILE A 227 5.99 4.81 14.43
CA ILE A 227 6.25 5.14 13.02
C ILE A 227 5.14 6.03 12.45
N ALA A 228 3.88 5.76 12.83
CA ALA A 228 2.72 6.46 12.29
C ALA A 228 2.62 7.91 12.79
N THR A 229 2.88 8.18 14.08
CA THR A 229 2.77 9.54 14.63
C THR A 229 3.60 10.59 13.86
N PRO A 230 4.91 10.40 13.60
CA PRO A 230 5.68 11.37 12.84
C PRO A 230 5.28 11.45 11.36
N LEU A 231 4.65 10.42 10.78
CA LEU A 231 4.13 10.45 9.41
C LEU A 231 2.78 11.18 9.34
N ALA A 232 1.96 11.04 10.37
CA ALA A 232 0.66 11.68 10.47
C ALA A 232 0.77 13.20 10.59
N SER A 233 1.85 13.78 11.12
CA SER A 233 2.09 15.24 11.11
C SER A 233 3.08 15.70 10.02
N HIS A 234 3.62 14.77 9.22
CA HIS A 234 4.64 15.11 8.22
C HIS A 234 4.04 15.97 7.09
N GLN A 235 4.71 17.08 6.77
CA GLN A 235 4.23 18.05 5.78
C GLN A 235 4.24 17.51 4.35
N ASP A 236 5.24 16.69 4.01
CA ASP A 236 5.30 15.99 2.72
C ASP A 236 4.47 14.70 2.63
N VAL A 237 3.54 14.45 3.56
CA VAL A 237 2.56 13.34 3.45
C VAL A 237 1.18 13.96 3.18
N ASN A 238 0.53 13.51 2.09
CA ASN A 238 -0.75 14.09 1.63
C ASN A 238 -1.97 13.35 2.17
N ALA A 239 -1.83 12.07 2.51
CA ALA A 239 -2.91 11.31 3.11
C ALA A 239 -2.42 10.20 4.04
N ILE A 240 -3.30 9.71 4.90
CA ILE A 240 -3.06 8.56 5.77
C ILE A 240 -4.27 7.60 5.77
N ASP A 241 -4.00 6.31 5.53
CA ASP A 241 -4.93 5.20 5.68
C ASP A 241 -4.75 4.57 7.06
N LEU A 242 -5.77 4.69 7.91
CA LEU A 242 -5.77 4.21 9.29
C LEU A 242 -6.37 2.82 9.45
N THR A 243 -6.56 2.04 8.36
CA THR A 243 -7.18 0.71 8.42
C THR A 243 -6.54 -0.21 9.48
N GLY A 244 -5.22 -0.12 9.69
CA GLY A 244 -4.48 -0.88 10.68
C GLY A 244 -4.37 -0.27 12.08
N ALA A 245 -5.06 0.84 12.39
CA ALA A 245 -5.09 1.46 13.70
C ALA A 245 -6.31 0.99 14.52
N ASP A 246 -6.14 0.90 15.84
CA ASP A 246 -7.28 0.86 16.76
C ASP A 246 -7.91 2.25 16.94
N ASP A 247 -9.04 2.33 17.63
CA ASP A 247 -9.79 3.59 17.79
C ASP A 247 -8.99 4.69 18.51
N VAL A 248 -8.11 4.30 19.45
CA VAL A 248 -7.30 5.25 20.23
C VAL A 248 -6.23 5.84 19.33
N LEU A 249 -5.44 4.98 18.68
CA LEU A 249 -4.38 5.41 17.77
C LEU A 249 -4.97 6.15 16.57
N ALA A 250 -6.10 5.71 16.02
CA ALA A 250 -6.75 6.41 14.91
C ALA A 250 -7.10 7.85 15.28
N LYS A 251 -7.68 8.07 16.47
CA LYS A 251 -7.99 9.41 16.98
C LYS A 251 -6.73 10.27 17.16
N GLU A 252 -5.66 9.70 17.71
CA GLU A 252 -4.39 10.42 17.88
C GLU A 252 -3.77 10.84 16.53
N LEU A 253 -3.79 9.93 15.55
CA LEU A 253 -3.26 10.20 14.21
C LEU A 253 -4.12 11.19 13.44
N GLU A 254 -5.42 11.25 13.69
CA GLU A 254 -6.31 12.29 13.15
C GLU A 254 -5.99 13.68 13.68
N ILE A 255 -5.75 13.78 14.99
CA ILE A 255 -5.33 15.04 15.61
C ILE A 255 -4.01 15.50 14.99
N ALA A 256 -3.03 14.60 14.82
CA ALA A 256 -1.77 14.92 14.17
C ALA A 256 -1.91 15.25 12.68
N ALA A 257 -2.85 14.61 11.97
CA ALA A 257 -3.15 14.88 10.57
C ALA A 257 -3.71 16.29 10.35
N ALA A 258 -4.42 16.85 11.34
CA ALA A 258 -4.97 18.19 11.28
C ALA A 258 -3.90 19.29 11.12
N ASP A 259 -2.64 19.04 11.51
CA ASP A 259 -1.53 20.00 11.40
C ASP A 259 -1.30 20.55 9.98
N ASN A 260 -1.65 19.78 8.94
CA ASN A 260 -1.62 20.25 7.55
C ASN A 260 -2.90 19.91 6.76
N LEU A 261 -3.98 19.55 7.48
CA LEU A 261 -5.25 19.12 6.90
C LEU A 261 -5.12 17.98 5.87
N LYS A 262 -4.12 17.09 6.03
CA LYS A 262 -3.97 15.92 5.14
C LYS A 262 -5.19 15.04 5.22
N ARG A 263 -5.47 14.36 4.11
CA ARG A 263 -6.63 13.48 4.01
C ARG A 263 -6.47 12.27 4.93
N VAL A 264 -7.53 11.92 5.66
CA VAL A 264 -7.56 10.73 6.53
C VAL A 264 -8.63 9.77 6.05
N LEU A 265 -8.28 8.49 5.91
CA LEU A 265 -9.25 7.40 5.82
C LEU A 265 -9.32 6.69 7.18
N ARG A 266 -10.43 6.86 7.91
CA ARG A 266 -10.69 6.21 9.20
C ARG A 266 -10.69 4.67 9.08
N PRO A 267 -10.35 3.94 10.15
CA PRO A 267 -10.56 2.50 10.20
C PRO A 267 -12.06 2.19 10.03
N GLN A 268 -12.37 1.16 9.24
CA GLN A 268 -13.71 0.60 9.10
C GLN A 268 -13.62 -0.93 9.14
N PRO A 269 -14.67 -1.63 9.60
CA PRO A 269 -14.76 -3.07 9.42
C PRO A 269 -14.75 -3.39 7.92
N VAL A 270 -13.76 -4.16 7.46
CA VAL A 270 -13.64 -4.58 6.06
C VAL A 270 -13.46 -6.09 6.01
N ASP A 271 -14.34 -6.76 5.28
CA ASP A 271 -14.11 -8.13 4.85
C ASP A 271 -13.24 -8.12 3.60
N PHE A 272 -11.95 -8.43 3.77
CA PHE A 272 -11.01 -8.46 2.65
C PHE A 272 -11.24 -9.63 1.68
N SER A 273 -12.01 -10.65 2.08
CA SER A 273 -12.33 -11.80 1.23
C SER A 273 -13.44 -11.51 0.21
N ALA A 274 -14.23 -10.46 0.45
CA ALA A 274 -15.24 -10.00 -0.49
C ALA A 274 -14.61 -9.41 -1.76
N ASP A 275 -15.41 -9.36 -2.83
CA ASP A 275 -15.00 -8.77 -4.09
C ASP A 275 -14.57 -7.30 -3.90
N PRO A 276 -13.37 -6.94 -4.38
CA PRO A 276 -12.86 -5.58 -4.25
C PRO A 276 -13.70 -4.58 -5.07
N GLY A 277 -14.46 -3.73 -4.37
CA GLY A 277 -15.12 -2.57 -4.98
C GLY A 277 -14.15 -1.42 -5.33
N THR A 278 -14.67 -0.34 -5.91
CA THR A 278 -13.88 0.82 -6.36
C THR A 278 -13.63 1.87 -5.27
N HIS A 279 -14.28 1.77 -4.11
CA HIS A 279 -14.22 2.78 -3.04
C HIS A 279 -12.78 3.11 -2.59
N ARG A 280 -11.88 2.12 -2.50
CA ARG A 280 -10.48 2.36 -2.11
C ARG A 280 -9.66 3.04 -3.19
N LEU A 281 -10.00 2.82 -4.47
CA LEU A 281 -9.33 3.51 -5.58
C LEU A 281 -9.60 5.02 -5.50
N THR A 282 -10.78 5.42 -5.01
CA THR A 282 -11.22 6.81 -4.98
C THR A 282 -10.92 7.53 -3.67
N ALA A 283 -10.53 6.81 -2.62
CA ALA A 283 -10.27 7.38 -1.30
C ALA A 283 -9.14 8.42 -1.29
N PHE A 284 -8.16 8.29 -2.18
CA PHE A 284 -6.96 9.14 -2.25
C PHE A 284 -6.80 9.81 -3.62
N LEU A 285 -7.92 10.28 -4.17
CA LEU A 285 -8.00 11.08 -5.37
C LEU A 285 -8.52 12.49 -5.06
N GLU A 286 -7.91 13.51 -5.64
CA GLU A 286 -8.48 14.85 -5.74
C GLU A 286 -9.28 14.98 -7.03
N THR A 287 -10.32 15.82 -7.02
CA THR A 287 -11.03 16.19 -8.25
C THR A 287 -10.51 17.53 -8.73
N LYS A 288 -9.89 17.55 -9.90
CA LYS A 288 -9.50 18.78 -10.57
C LYS A 288 -10.51 19.11 -11.65
N THR A 289 -11.06 20.32 -11.59
CA THR A 289 -11.99 20.83 -12.60
C THR A 289 -11.30 21.85 -13.48
N VAL A 290 -11.21 21.57 -14.78
CA VAL A 290 -10.66 22.49 -15.78
C VAL A 290 -11.80 23.13 -16.56
N TRP A 291 -11.76 24.46 -16.65
CA TRP A 291 -12.65 25.26 -17.48
C TRP A 291 -11.90 25.68 -18.74
N HIS A 292 -12.24 25.09 -19.88
CA HIS A 292 -11.68 25.46 -21.16
C HIS A 292 -12.68 26.35 -21.91
N PRO A 293 -12.36 27.61 -22.25
CA PRO A 293 -13.23 28.44 -23.08
C PRO A 293 -13.50 27.73 -24.40
N THR A 294 -14.76 27.66 -24.79
CA THR A 294 -15.14 27.30 -26.15
C THR A 294 -15.33 28.60 -26.91
N GLY A 295 -14.72 28.71 -28.09
CA GLY A 295 -15.00 29.85 -28.94
C GLY A 295 -16.50 29.86 -29.25
N SER A 296 -17.21 30.92 -28.88
CA SER A 296 -18.42 31.25 -29.62
C SER A 296 -17.93 31.67 -31.00
N LEU A 297 -18.39 31.00 -32.05
CA LEU A 297 -18.43 31.65 -33.36
C LEU A 297 -19.39 32.82 -33.20
N GLY A 298 -18.86 33.97 -32.79
CA GLY A 298 -19.61 35.20 -32.77
C GLY A 298 -19.92 35.60 -34.21
N ALA A 299 -21.08 35.19 -34.71
CA ALA A 299 -21.89 36.02 -35.60
C ALA A 299 -23.31 35.45 -35.75
N SER A 300 -24.27 36.36 -35.56
CA SER A 300 -25.70 36.28 -35.86
C SER A 300 -26.58 35.57 -34.83
N GLY A 301 -27.44 36.37 -34.21
CA GLY A 301 -28.42 35.92 -33.24
C GLY A 301 -29.43 34.96 -33.86
N SER A 302 -29.82 33.97 -33.08
CA SER A 302 -31.18 33.47 -33.15
C SER A 302 -31.54 32.93 -31.77
N ALA A 303 -32.49 33.62 -31.14
CA ALA A 303 -33.22 33.09 -30.01
C ALA A 303 -34.22 32.06 -30.55
N TYR A 304 -34.26 30.89 -29.94
CA TYR A 304 -35.43 30.04 -29.85
C TYR A 304 -35.45 29.37 -28.48
#